data_AF-A0A1M6MBB9-F1
#
_entry.id   AF-A0A1M6MBB9-F1
#
_cell.length_a   1.000
_cell.length_b   1.000
_cell.length_c   1.000
_cell.angle_alpha   90.00
_cell.angle_beta   90.00
_cell.angle_gamma   90.00
#
_symmetry.space_group_name_H-M   'P 1'
#
loop_
_entity.id
_entity.type
_entity.pdbx_description
1 polymer ?
#
loop_
_entity_poly.entity_id
_entity_poly.type
_entity_poly.pdbx_seq_one_letter_code
_entity_poly.pdbx_strand_id
1 'polypeptide(L)'
;MKLSEIKQALSSLETIAFKLPNGELVQSHFHVTEVGKVTKHFIDCGGTIRNEEVVNFQLWEANDYDHRLHPEKLIHIIELFESKLGIPDLEIEVEYQMSDTIGKFDLDFDGKIFLLTSKLTNCMAKDKCGIPNEKPKVKIGEWKPNQTSCCTPDSGCC
;
A
#
# COMPACT_ATOMS: atom_id res chain seq x y z
N MET A 1 7.91 4.37 -3.01
CA MET A 1 8.51 5.31 -3.96
C MET A 1 8.33 6.72 -3.44
N LYS A 2 9.24 7.62 -3.80
CA LYS A 2 9.33 8.99 -3.29
C LYS A 2 8.67 10.04 -4.20
N LEU A 3 8.56 11.27 -3.70
CA LEU A 3 8.05 12.44 -4.42
C LEU A 3 8.83 12.75 -5.71
N SER A 4 10.15 12.68 -5.68
CA SER A 4 11.00 12.89 -6.85
C SER A 4 10.73 11.81 -7.92
N GLU A 5 10.61 10.56 -7.50
CA GLU A 5 10.39 9.40 -8.36
C GLU A 5 9.02 9.45 -9.03
N ILE A 6 7.95 9.81 -8.30
CA ILE A 6 6.61 9.89 -8.91
C ILE A 6 6.53 11.02 -9.94
N LYS A 7 7.14 12.18 -9.67
CA LYS A 7 7.20 13.29 -10.65
C LYS A 7 7.93 12.88 -11.92
N GLN A 8 9.03 12.14 -11.79
CA GLN A 8 9.76 11.60 -12.92
C GLN A 8 8.91 10.60 -13.71
N ALA A 9 8.24 9.66 -13.03
CA ALA A 9 7.34 8.70 -13.67
C ALA A 9 6.21 9.40 -14.44
N LEU A 10 5.51 10.34 -13.78
CA LEU A 10 4.41 11.10 -14.37
C LEU A 10 4.81 11.88 -15.63
N SER A 11 6.04 12.38 -15.70
CA SER A 11 6.54 13.13 -16.86
C SER A 11 6.65 12.28 -18.14
N SER A 12 6.64 10.95 -18.00
CA SER A 12 6.72 10.00 -19.12
C SER A 12 5.37 9.38 -19.50
N LEU A 13 4.31 9.67 -18.74
CA LEU A 13 3.00 9.05 -18.92
C LEU A 13 2.05 9.99 -19.66
N GLU A 14 1.22 9.43 -20.54
CA GLU A 14 0.08 10.16 -21.12
C GLU A 14 -1.13 10.12 -20.18
N THR A 15 -1.24 9.07 -19.36
CA THR A 15 -2.40 8.79 -18.53
C THR A 15 -1.99 8.16 -17.21
N ILE A 16 -2.75 8.44 -16.14
CA ILE A 16 -2.50 7.90 -14.80
C ILE A 16 -3.44 6.71 -14.57
N ALA A 17 -2.91 5.63 -14.01
CA ALA A 17 -3.70 4.52 -13.49
C ALA A 17 -3.03 3.96 -12.23
N PHE A 18 -3.85 3.51 -11.27
CA PHE A 18 -3.42 2.85 -10.04
C PHE A 18 -4.01 1.44 -9.99
N LYS A 19 -3.20 0.48 -9.57
CA LYS A 19 -3.62 -0.92 -9.40
C LYS A 19 -3.53 -1.33 -7.94
N LEU A 20 -4.62 -1.88 -7.41
CA LEU A 20 -4.75 -2.40 -6.05
C LEU A 20 -4.01 -3.75 -5.89
N PRO A 21 -3.68 -4.15 -4.65
CA PRO A 21 -3.01 -5.44 -4.39
C PRO A 21 -3.79 -6.67 -4.88
N ASN A 22 -5.13 -6.59 -4.93
CA ASN A 22 -5.99 -7.65 -5.44
C ASN A 22 -5.98 -7.75 -6.99
N GLY A 23 -5.32 -6.82 -7.67
CA GLY A 23 -5.20 -6.77 -9.11
C GLY A 23 -6.19 -5.85 -9.82
N GLU A 24 -7.19 -5.33 -9.10
CA GLU A 24 -8.18 -4.39 -9.65
C GLU A 24 -7.55 -3.01 -9.87
N LEU A 25 -8.14 -2.24 -10.78
CA LEU A 25 -7.74 -0.85 -11.02
C LEU A 25 -8.63 0.09 -10.20
N VAL A 26 -8.03 1.14 -9.64
CA VAL A 26 -8.77 2.31 -9.17
C VAL A 26 -9.49 2.93 -10.37
N GLN A 27 -10.72 3.43 -10.17
CA GLN A 27 -11.49 4.00 -11.28
C GLN A 27 -10.75 5.18 -11.93
N SER A 28 -10.85 5.31 -13.25
CA SER A 28 -10.12 6.34 -14.00
C SER A 28 -10.52 7.78 -13.67
N HIS A 29 -11.69 7.97 -13.05
CA HIS A 29 -12.25 9.25 -12.61
C HIS A 29 -11.97 9.52 -11.13
N PHE A 30 -10.86 9.00 -10.62
CA PHE A 30 -10.40 9.33 -9.27
C PHE A 30 -9.97 10.80 -9.18
N HIS A 31 -10.07 11.33 -7.97
CA HIS A 31 -9.62 12.65 -7.56
C HIS A 31 -8.50 12.50 -6.54
N VAL A 32 -7.51 13.38 -6.60
CA VAL A 32 -6.58 13.59 -5.49
C VAL A 32 -7.16 14.70 -4.63
N THR A 33 -7.72 14.32 -3.49
CA THR A 33 -8.42 15.26 -2.60
C THR A 33 -7.49 15.88 -1.56
N GLU A 34 -6.46 15.13 -1.17
CA GLU A 34 -5.45 15.57 -0.23
C GLU A 34 -4.06 15.15 -0.70
N VAL A 35 -3.13 16.07 -0.57
CA VAL A 35 -1.69 15.79 -0.56
C VAL A 35 -1.18 16.38 0.74
N GLY A 36 -0.53 15.58 1.58
CA GLY A 36 -0.23 15.91 2.97
C GLY A 36 1.13 15.37 3.43
N LYS A 37 1.73 15.96 4.47
CA LYS A 37 2.82 15.33 5.24
C LYS A 37 2.23 14.76 6.51
N VAL A 38 2.39 13.45 6.70
CA VAL A 38 2.01 12.78 7.94
C VAL A 38 3.27 12.55 8.75
N THR A 39 3.31 13.13 9.94
CA THR A 39 4.36 12.88 10.93
C THR A 39 3.76 12.10 12.09
N LYS A 40 4.37 10.96 12.43
CA LYS A 40 3.97 10.12 13.54
C LYS A 40 5.09 10.05 14.57
N HIS A 41 4.79 10.52 15.77
CA HIS A 41 5.68 10.40 16.94
C HIS A 41 5.06 9.42 17.92
N PHE A 42 5.68 8.27 18.11
CA PHE A 42 5.06 7.15 18.83
C PHE A 42 6.09 6.34 19.62
N ILE A 43 5.59 5.47 20.50
CA ILE A 43 6.40 4.53 21.26
C ILE A 43 6.09 3.10 20.80
N ASP A 44 7.11 2.25 20.69
CA ASP A 44 6.88 0.81 20.50
C ASP A 44 6.62 0.08 21.83
N CYS A 45 6.15 -1.16 21.77
CA CYS A 45 5.92 -1.99 22.97
C CYS A 45 7.19 -2.18 23.83
N GLY A 46 8.37 -1.92 23.26
CA GLY A 46 9.65 -1.99 23.95
C GLY A 46 10.05 -0.71 24.67
N GLY A 47 9.24 0.35 24.60
CA GLY A 47 9.49 1.65 25.20
C GLY A 47 10.34 2.59 24.35
N THR A 48 10.66 2.23 23.10
CA THR A 48 11.50 3.07 22.22
C THR A 48 10.64 4.15 21.57
N ILE A 49 11.04 5.42 21.73
CA ILE A 49 10.43 6.54 21.01
C ILE A 49 10.88 6.49 19.54
N ARG A 50 9.92 6.66 18.63
CA ARG A 50 10.09 6.58 17.17
C ARG A 50 9.40 7.76 16.49
N ASN A 51 9.98 8.15 15.36
CA ASN A 51 9.43 9.15 14.46
C ASN A 51 9.34 8.54 13.06
N GLU A 52 8.23 8.79 12.38
CA GLU A 52 7.99 8.42 10.99
C GLU A 52 7.43 9.66 10.27
N GLU A 53 7.93 9.93 9.07
CA GLU A 53 7.42 10.97 8.19
C GLU A 53 7.19 10.38 6.79
N VAL A 54 5.99 10.59 6.27
CA VAL A 54 5.59 10.19 4.91
C VAL A 54 4.79 11.29 4.25
N VAL A 55 4.74 11.28 2.92
CA VAL A 55 3.78 12.07 2.16
C VAL A 55 2.54 11.21 1.91
N ASN A 56 1.36 11.72 2.21
CA ASN A 56 0.09 11.03 2.00
C ASN A 56 -0.65 11.62 0.80
N PHE A 57 -1.08 10.78 -0.13
CA PHE A 57 -2.03 11.15 -1.18
C PHE A 57 -3.36 10.47 -0.90
N GLN A 58 -4.45 11.23 -0.78
CA GLN A 58 -5.79 10.67 -0.64
C GLN A 58 -6.49 10.62 -2.00
N LEU A 59 -6.74 9.42 -2.48
CA LEU A 59 -7.52 9.15 -3.68
C LEU A 59 -8.99 8.93 -3.32
N TRP A 60 -9.89 9.59 -4.05
CA TRP A 60 -11.32 9.50 -3.85
C TRP A 60 -12.07 9.43 -5.18
N GLU A 61 -13.17 8.70 -5.24
CA GLU A 61 -13.97 8.53 -6.45
C GLU A 61 -15.27 9.32 -6.33
N ALA A 62 -15.56 10.17 -7.33
CA ALA A 62 -16.83 10.88 -7.43
C ALA A 62 -17.69 10.28 -8.55
N ASN A 63 -18.97 10.65 -8.61
CA ASN A 63 -19.86 10.26 -9.70
C ASN A 63 -19.70 11.16 -10.95
N ASP A 64 -18.47 11.55 -11.29
CA ASP A 64 -18.15 12.41 -12.45
C ASP A 64 -17.27 11.67 -13.47
N TYR A 65 -17.87 10.73 -14.19
CA TYR A 65 -17.17 9.81 -15.09
C TYR A 65 -16.35 10.46 -16.21
N ASP A 66 -16.60 11.74 -16.53
CA ASP A 66 -15.82 12.52 -17.50
C ASP A 66 -14.55 13.16 -16.90
N HIS A 67 -14.38 13.10 -15.57
CA HIS A 67 -13.19 13.58 -14.89
C HIS A 67 -12.00 12.67 -15.18
N ARG A 68 -10.87 13.27 -15.55
CA ARG A 68 -9.61 12.56 -15.70
C ARG A 68 -8.46 13.46 -15.24
N LEU A 69 -7.76 13.02 -14.20
CA LEU A 69 -6.56 13.71 -13.76
C LEU A 69 -5.41 13.45 -14.73
N HIS A 70 -4.93 14.52 -15.37
CA HIS A 70 -3.76 14.45 -16.25
C HIS A 70 -2.44 14.44 -15.46
N PRO A 71 -1.39 13.73 -15.93
CA PRO A 71 -0.07 13.68 -15.27
C PRO A 71 0.52 15.06 -14.96
N GLU A 72 0.47 16.00 -15.91
CA GLU A 72 0.94 17.38 -15.72
C GLU A 72 0.24 18.09 -14.56
N LYS A 73 -1.06 17.85 -14.39
CA LYS A 73 -1.84 18.45 -13.31
C LYS A 73 -1.43 17.88 -11.96
N LEU A 74 -1.18 16.58 -11.87
CA LEU A 74 -0.69 15.95 -10.64
C LEU A 74 0.72 16.42 -10.27
N ILE A 75 1.63 16.53 -11.24
CA ILE A 75 2.96 17.13 -11.03
C ILE A 75 2.81 18.53 -10.43
N HIS A 76 1.97 19.37 -11.02
CA HIS A 76 1.76 20.73 -10.52
C HIS A 76 1.18 20.77 -9.09
N ILE A 77 0.26 19.86 -8.76
CA ILE A 77 -0.28 19.72 -7.39
C ILE A 77 0.84 19.38 -6.41
N ILE A 78 1.72 18.43 -6.76
CA ILE A 78 2.85 18.02 -5.94
C ILE A 78 3.83 19.19 -5.72
N GLU A 79 4.19 19.91 -6.80
CA GLU A 79 5.11 21.05 -6.71
C GLU A 79 4.54 22.20 -5.87
N LEU A 80 3.25 22.50 -6.06
CA LEU A 80 2.55 23.50 -5.24
C LEU A 80 2.61 23.10 -3.77
N PHE A 81 2.36 21.84 -3.47
CA PHE A 81 2.38 21.32 -2.12
C PHE A 81 3.78 21.34 -1.48
N GLU A 82 4.81 20.88 -2.19
CA GLU A 82 6.21 20.98 -1.76
C GLU A 82 6.59 22.42 -1.45
N SER A 83 6.22 23.37 -2.32
CA SER A 83 6.55 24.79 -2.14
C SER A 83 5.85 25.42 -0.93
N LYS A 84 4.61 25.01 -0.64
CA LYS A 84 3.79 25.58 0.43
C LYS A 84 4.12 25.02 1.80
N LEU A 85 4.43 23.73 1.89
CA LEU A 85 4.70 23.05 3.16
C LEU A 85 6.18 22.75 3.40
N GLY A 86 7.07 23.00 2.44
CA GLY A 86 8.52 22.81 2.60
C GLY A 86 8.89 21.35 2.87
N ILE A 87 8.26 20.43 2.15
CA ILE A 87 8.37 18.99 2.44
C ILE A 87 9.58 18.40 1.70
N PRO A 88 10.42 17.61 2.39
CA PRO A 88 11.55 16.94 1.75
C PRO A 88 11.09 15.79 0.85
N ASP A 89 12.02 15.20 0.11
CA ASP A 89 11.76 14.03 -0.73
C ASP A 89 11.53 12.76 0.11
N LEU A 90 10.27 12.58 0.54
CA LEU A 90 9.80 11.49 1.40
C LEU A 90 9.13 10.37 0.60
N GLU A 91 9.01 9.20 1.23
CA GLU A 91 8.19 8.09 0.72
C GLU A 91 6.70 8.48 0.68
N ILE A 92 6.01 7.97 -0.33
CA ILE A 92 4.58 8.20 -0.54
C ILE A 92 3.77 7.03 0.03
N GLU A 93 2.82 7.38 0.89
CA GLU A 93 1.67 6.56 1.26
C GLU A 93 0.45 7.06 0.47
N VAL A 94 -0.42 6.14 0.08
CA VAL A 94 -1.68 6.44 -0.58
C VAL A 94 -2.83 5.93 0.26
N GLU A 95 -3.80 6.80 0.53
CA GLU A 95 -5.08 6.46 1.12
C GLU A 95 -6.13 6.30 0.02
N TYR A 96 -6.91 5.23 0.10
CA TYR A 96 -7.98 4.94 -0.85
C TYR A 96 -9.16 4.24 -0.16
N GLN A 97 -10.37 4.62 -0.56
CA GLN A 97 -11.61 4.07 0.01
C GLN A 97 -11.83 2.63 -0.46
N MET A 98 -11.77 1.68 0.47
CA MET A 98 -12.19 0.29 0.27
C MET A 98 -13.67 0.13 0.65
N SER A 99 -14.23 -1.09 0.57
CA SER A 99 -15.65 -1.36 0.86
C SER A 99 -16.13 -0.79 2.20
N ASP A 100 -15.36 -1.02 3.26
CA ASP A 100 -15.78 -0.72 4.64
C ASP A 100 -14.88 0.30 5.35
N THR A 101 -13.68 0.54 4.82
CA THR A 101 -12.63 1.32 5.49
C THR A 101 -11.73 2.02 4.48
N ILE A 102 -10.98 3.01 4.95
CA ILE A 102 -9.89 3.60 4.17
C ILE A 102 -8.67 2.68 4.29
N GLY A 103 -8.14 2.22 3.16
CA GLY A 103 -6.90 1.48 3.08
C GLY A 103 -5.71 2.43 2.92
N LYS A 104 -4.59 2.09 3.57
CA LYS A 104 -3.28 2.75 3.38
C LYS A 104 -2.36 1.81 2.62
N PHE A 105 -1.70 2.33 1.60
CA PHE A 105 -0.84 1.58 0.69
C PHE A 105 0.49 2.28 0.49
N ASP A 106 1.56 1.52 0.30
CA ASP A 106 2.80 2.09 -0.21
C ASP A 106 2.72 2.19 -1.74
N LEU A 107 3.39 3.16 -2.33
CA LEU A 107 3.34 3.40 -3.77
C LEU A 107 4.58 2.86 -4.49
N ASP A 108 4.36 2.12 -5.58
CA ASP A 108 5.41 1.65 -6.49
C ASP A 108 5.02 1.92 -7.96
N PHE A 109 5.93 1.70 -8.89
CA PHE A 109 5.73 1.95 -10.33
C PHE A 109 6.36 0.85 -11.19
N ASP A 110 5.56 0.25 -12.07
CA ASP A 110 6.01 -0.86 -12.93
C ASP A 110 6.55 -0.43 -14.30
N GLY A 111 6.63 0.88 -14.55
CA GLY A 111 7.01 1.47 -15.83
C GLY A 111 5.82 1.91 -16.69
N LYS A 112 4.58 1.54 -16.33
CA LYS A 112 3.35 1.91 -17.06
C LYS A 112 2.25 2.41 -16.14
N ILE A 113 2.05 1.76 -15.01
CA ILE A 113 1.00 2.09 -14.03
C ILE A 113 1.59 2.12 -12.62
N PHE A 114 0.92 2.87 -11.74
CA PHE A 114 1.27 2.90 -10.33
C PHE A 114 0.66 1.70 -9.61
N LEU A 115 1.42 1.10 -8.72
CA LEU A 115 1.01 -0.05 -7.93
C LEU A 115 0.79 0.39 -6.48
N LEU A 116 -0.43 0.22 -5.99
CA LEU A 116 -0.74 0.31 -4.58
C LEU A 116 -0.34 -1.02 -3.95
N THR A 117 0.73 -1.01 -3.16
CA THR A 117 1.29 -2.20 -2.53
C THR A 117 0.85 -2.30 -1.07
N SER A 118 0.67 -3.53 -0.59
CA SER A 118 0.14 -3.78 0.76
C SER A 118 1.05 -3.22 1.85
N LYS A 119 0.52 -2.29 2.64
CA LYS A 119 1.18 -1.80 3.85
C LYS A 119 0.70 -2.61 5.06
N LEU A 120 1.63 -3.34 5.69
CA LEU A 120 1.31 -4.25 6.80
C LEU A 120 1.80 -3.70 8.13
N THR A 121 1.05 -4.00 9.19
CA THR A 121 1.49 -3.70 10.56
C THR A 121 2.67 -4.58 10.95
N ASN A 122 3.53 -4.06 11.82
CA ASN A 122 4.70 -4.79 12.30
C ASN A 122 4.96 -4.49 13.78
N CYS A 123 5.24 -5.53 14.57
CA CYS A 123 5.78 -5.36 15.91
C CYS A 123 7.27 -5.01 15.80
N MET A 124 7.63 -3.78 16.20
CA MET A 124 9.02 -3.29 16.11
C MET A 124 9.92 -3.75 17.26
N ALA A 125 9.36 -4.32 18.33
CA ALA A 125 10.08 -4.79 19.52
C ALA A 125 9.90 -6.30 19.72
N LYS A 126 10.20 -7.08 18.67
CA LYS A 126 9.91 -8.53 18.61
C LYS A 126 10.52 -9.32 19.77
N ASP A 127 11.76 -8.98 20.11
CA ASP A 127 12.54 -9.54 21.22
C ASP A 127 11.87 -9.30 22.59
N LYS A 128 11.28 -8.12 22.80
CA LYS A 128 10.59 -7.75 24.04
C LYS A 128 9.16 -8.26 24.11
N CYS A 129 8.58 -8.67 22.99
CA CYS A 129 7.22 -9.21 22.92
C CYS A 129 7.16 -10.74 22.82
N GLY A 130 8.29 -11.45 22.98
CA GLY A 130 8.35 -12.91 22.90
C GLY A 130 8.04 -13.46 21.50
N ILE A 131 8.15 -12.63 20.45
CA ILE A 131 7.91 -13.03 19.07
C ILE A 131 9.19 -13.68 18.55
N PRO A 132 9.15 -14.94 18.06
CA PRO A 132 10.32 -15.60 17.51
C PRO A 132 10.93 -14.78 16.35
N ASN A 133 12.24 -14.55 16.39
CA ASN A 133 12.95 -13.79 15.35
C ASN A 133 13.17 -14.59 14.05
N GLU A 134 12.66 -15.82 13.94
CA GLU A 134 12.87 -16.68 12.78
C GLU A 134 11.62 -16.78 11.90
N LYS A 135 11.80 -16.61 10.58
CA LYS A 135 10.86 -17.16 9.59
C LYS A 135 10.76 -18.67 9.86
N PRO A 136 9.56 -19.26 9.98
CA PRO A 136 9.47 -20.72 10.09
C PRO A 136 10.20 -21.33 8.90
N LYS A 137 11.27 -22.09 9.18
CA LYS A 137 11.93 -22.93 8.19
C LYS A 137 10.94 -24.02 7.83
N VAL A 138 10.09 -23.77 6.85
CA VAL A 138 9.35 -24.84 6.19
C VAL A 138 10.40 -25.71 5.52
N LYS A 139 10.74 -26.85 6.12
CA LYS A 139 11.47 -27.90 5.43
C LYS A 139 10.53 -28.44 4.35
N ILE A 140 10.74 -27.99 3.11
CA ILE A 140 10.12 -28.58 1.93
C ILE A 140 10.55 -30.05 1.91
N GLY A 141 9.63 -30.96 2.26
CA GLY A 141 9.89 -32.41 2.28
C GLY A 141 9.24 -33.21 3.42
N GLU A 142 8.71 -32.58 4.48
CA GLU A 142 8.06 -33.30 5.59
C GLU A 142 6.53 -33.08 5.62
N TRP A 143 5.88 -32.92 4.47
CA TRP A 143 4.43 -33.15 4.41
C TRP A 143 4.18 -34.64 4.47
N LYS A 144 4.04 -35.19 5.69
CA LYS A 144 3.31 -36.45 5.84
C LYS A 144 1.85 -36.11 5.54
N PRO A 145 1.22 -36.69 4.50
CA PRO A 145 -0.22 -36.61 4.41
C PRO A 145 -0.76 -37.16 5.73
N ASN A 146 -1.56 -36.36 6.44
CA ASN A 146 -2.44 -36.94 7.44
C ASN A 146 -3.14 -38.10 6.75
N GLN A 147 -3.05 -39.29 7.32
CA GLN A 147 -3.87 -40.41 6.91
C GLN A 147 -5.32 -39.98 7.16
N THR A 148 -5.89 -39.26 6.21
CA THR A 148 -7.33 -39.23 6.01
C THR A 148 -7.68 -40.68 5.76
N SER A 149 -8.31 -41.29 6.76
CA SER A 149 -9.07 -42.52 6.64
C SER A 149 -10.01 -42.38 5.45
N CYS A 150 -9.49 -42.74 4.27
CA CYS A 150 -10.21 -42.68 3.02
C CYS A 150 -11.22 -43.82 3.06
N CYS A 151 -12.50 -43.44 3.00
CA CYS A 151 -13.62 -44.36 2.97
C CYS A 151 -13.39 -45.45 1.92
N THR A 152 -13.53 -46.71 2.33
CA THR A 152 -13.59 -47.83 1.39
C THR A 152 -14.95 -47.78 0.67
N PRO A 153 -15.02 -48.23 -0.61
CA PRO A 153 -16.26 -48.19 -1.39
C PRO A 153 -17.47 -48.88 -0.77
N ASP A 154 -17.26 -49.78 0.20
CA ASP A 154 -18.33 -50.50 0.93
C ASP A 154 -18.75 -49.85 2.26
N SER A 155 -18.23 -48.66 2.60
CA SER A 155 -18.45 -48.07 3.94
C SER A 155 -19.78 -47.33 4.14
N GLY A 156 -20.64 -47.22 3.12
CA GLY A 156 -22.05 -46.82 3.30
C GLY A 156 -22.30 -45.43 3.94
N CYS A 157 -21.30 -44.54 3.95
CA CYS A 157 -21.48 -43.17 4.42
C CYS A 157 -22.07 -42.31 3.29
N CYS A 158 -23.36 -41.98 3.42
CA CYS A 158 -24.03 -40.91 2.68
C CYS A 158 -23.46 -39.52 3.04
#